data_AF-A0A9D7PCQ3-F1
#
_entry.id   AF-A0A9D7PCQ3-F1
#
_cell.length_a   1.000
_cell.length_b   1.000
_cell.length_c   1.000
_cell.angle_alpha   90.00
_cell.angle_beta   90.00
_cell.angle_gamma   90.00
#
_symmetry.space_group_name_H-M   'P 1'
#
loop_
_entity.id
_entity.type
_entity.pdbx_description
1 polymer ?
#
loop_
_entity_poly.entity_id
_entity_poly.type
_entity_poly.pdbx_seq_one_letter_code
_entity_poly.pdbx_strand_id
1 'polypeptide(L)'
;MGEFKEVGGMFDKGKFKKRPRYSVVLHDVREKLGLSLNTYVVIDSIHKLSTSDHKFPFCIMSKEDLADFLMISRRTVFRALDEAVELDLIERSERGLRATEKWIRSVEIYSIGTR
;
A
#
# COMPACT_ATOMS: atom_id res chain seq x y z
N MET A 1 27.26 -21.96 39.25
CA MET A 1 27.40 -20.93 38.20
C MET A 1 26.07 -20.84 37.46
N GLY A 2 25.22 -19.90 37.85
CA GLY A 2 23.94 -19.67 37.19
C GLY A 2 24.14 -18.75 36.00
N GLU A 3 23.72 -19.20 34.81
CA GLU A 3 23.75 -18.40 33.60
C GLU A 3 22.79 -17.22 33.74
N PHE A 4 23.34 -16.01 33.70
CA PHE A 4 22.56 -14.80 33.50
C PHE A 4 22.01 -14.80 32.07
N LYS A 5 20.72 -15.08 31.90
CA LYS A 5 20.02 -14.75 30.66
C LYS A 5 19.87 -13.24 30.60
N GLU A 6 20.48 -12.64 29.57
CA GLU A 6 20.34 -11.22 29.27
C GLU A 6 18.87 -10.80 29.27
N VAL A 7 18.53 -9.87 30.17
CA VAL A 7 17.25 -9.17 30.19
C VAL A 7 17.28 -8.12 29.07
N GLY A 8 17.32 -8.60 27.83
CA GLY A 8 17.40 -7.77 26.62
C GLY A 8 16.48 -8.21 25.50
N GLY A 9 15.73 -9.31 25.68
CA GLY A 9 14.85 -9.89 24.66
C GLY A 9 13.42 -9.35 24.63
N MET A 10 13.11 -8.25 25.32
CA MET A 10 11.74 -7.73 25.44
C MET A 10 11.57 -6.32 24.88
N PHE A 11 12.23 -6.04 23.76
CA PHE A 11 11.75 -5.03 22.83
C PHE A 11 11.32 -5.75 21.57
N ASP A 12 10.08 -6.23 21.57
CA ASP A 12 9.42 -6.65 20.35
C ASP A 12 9.48 -5.47 19.37
N LYS A 13 10.32 -5.60 18.34
CA LYS A 13 10.43 -4.63 17.24
C LYS A 13 9.16 -4.58 16.40
N GLY A 14 8.09 -5.27 16.80
CA GLY A 14 6.70 -5.08 16.40
C GLY A 14 6.12 -3.71 16.78
N LYS A 15 6.87 -2.61 16.61
CA LYS A 15 6.29 -1.26 16.53
C LYS A 15 5.37 -1.21 15.30
N PHE A 16 4.13 -1.64 15.50
CA PHE A 16 2.95 -1.51 14.64
C PHE A 16 3.25 -1.30 13.15
N LYS A 17 3.81 -2.32 12.49
CA LYS A 17 3.73 -2.40 11.03
C LYS A 17 2.26 -2.64 10.67
N LYS A 18 1.51 -1.57 10.38
CA LYS A 18 0.14 -1.69 9.87
C LYS A 18 0.18 -2.50 8.57
N ARG A 19 -0.74 -3.46 8.42
CA ARG A 19 -0.92 -4.24 7.20
C ARG A 19 -2.37 -4.12 6.73
N PRO A 20 -2.65 -4.04 5.41
CA PRO A 20 -4.00 -4.17 4.92
C PRO A 20 -4.56 -5.55 5.30
N ARG A 21 -5.89 -5.66 5.47
CA ARG A 21 -6.53 -6.95 5.74
C ARG A 21 -7.02 -7.65 4.48
N TYR A 22 -7.38 -6.88 3.47
CA TYR A 22 -7.98 -7.35 2.23
C TYR A 22 -7.79 -6.31 1.14
N SER A 23 -7.97 -6.73 -0.12
CA SER A 23 -8.14 -5.85 -1.28
C SER A 23 -9.52 -6.06 -1.89
N VAL A 24 -10.23 -4.97 -2.19
CA VAL A 24 -11.49 -5.02 -2.96
C VAL A 24 -11.14 -4.66 -4.38
N VAL A 25 -11.35 -5.60 -5.30
CA VAL A 25 -11.01 -5.42 -6.70
C VAL A 25 -12.23 -4.94 -7.47
N LEU A 26 -12.21 -3.68 -7.89
CA LEU A 26 -13.18 -3.13 -8.82
C LEU A 26 -12.74 -3.48 -10.24
N HIS A 27 -13.31 -4.54 -10.81
CA HIS A 27 -12.89 -5.10 -12.09
C HIS A 27 -12.99 -4.08 -13.24
N ASP A 28 -14.04 -3.26 -13.25
CA ASP A 28 -14.26 -2.25 -14.27
C ASP A 28 -13.20 -1.13 -14.21
N VAL A 29 -12.82 -0.68 -13.01
CA VAL A 29 -11.75 0.31 -12.80
C VAL A 29 -10.42 -0.27 -13.24
N ARG A 30 -10.12 -1.53 -12.85
CA ARG A 30 -8.91 -2.23 -13.27
C ARG A 30 -8.80 -2.29 -14.79
N GLU A 31 -9.88 -2.65 -15.48
CA GLU A 31 -9.94 -2.74 -16.93
C GLU A 31 -9.79 -1.37 -17.61
N LYS A 32 -10.51 -0.35 -17.13
CA LYS A 32 -10.41 1.03 -17.65
C LYS A 32 -9.01 1.63 -17.51
N LEU A 33 -8.32 1.32 -16.42
CA LEU A 33 -6.95 1.77 -16.14
C LEU A 33 -5.88 0.86 -16.76
N GLY A 34 -6.26 -0.26 -17.39
CA GLY A 34 -5.31 -1.19 -18.02
C GLY A 34 -4.40 -1.93 -17.03
N LEU A 35 -4.81 -2.06 -15.77
CA LEU A 35 -3.93 -2.57 -14.71
C LEU A 35 -3.94 -4.10 -14.64
N SER A 36 -2.77 -4.69 -14.36
CA SER A 36 -2.73 -6.08 -13.89
C SER A 36 -3.38 -6.22 -12.51
N LEU A 37 -3.83 -7.43 -12.16
CA LEU A 37 -4.36 -7.69 -10.81
C LEU A 37 -3.34 -7.34 -9.73
N ASN A 38 -2.07 -7.70 -9.94
CA ASN A 38 -0.98 -7.41 -9.00
C ASN A 38 -0.75 -5.90 -8.85
N THR A 39 -0.75 -5.15 -9.95
CA THR A 39 -0.59 -3.69 -9.92
C THR A 39 -1.73 -3.06 -9.14
N TYR A 40 -2.97 -3.48 -9.41
CA TYR A 40 -4.15 -2.99 -8.70
C TYR A 40 -4.05 -3.21 -7.18
N VAL A 41 -3.74 -4.44 -6.73
CA VAL A 41 -3.70 -4.73 -5.28
C VAL A 41 -2.53 -4.07 -4.56
N VAL A 42 -1.43 -3.79 -5.27
CA VAL A 42 -0.32 -2.97 -4.74
C VAL A 42 -0.80 -1.53 -4.51
N ILE A 43 -1.47 -0.91 -5.48
CA ILE A 43 -2.00 0.46 -5.35
C ILE A 43 -3.05 0.52 -4.23
N ASP A 44 -3.99 -0.42 -4.18
CA ASP A 44 -5.01 -0.50 -3.14
C ASP A 44 -4.39 -0.67 -1.74
N SER A 45 -3.32 -1.46 -1.61
CA SER A 45 -2.59 -1.60 -0.34
C SER A 45 -1.94 -0.29 0.09
N ILE A 46 -1.30 0.43 -0.85
CA ILE A 46 -0.71 1.76 -0.60
C ILE A 46 -1.80 2.74 -0.18
N HIS A 47 -2.93 2.75 -0.90
CA HIS A 47 -4.06 3.61 -0.60
C HIS A 47 -4.51 3.42 0.85
N LYS A 48 -4.87 2.19 1.24
CA LYS A 48 -5.33 1.86 2.61
C LYS A 48 -4.33 2.21 3.68
N LEU A 49 -3.05 1.93 3.45
CA LEU A 49 -2.00 2.25 4.43
C LEU A 49 -1.81 3.75 4.54
N SER A 50 -1.83 4.46 3.41
CA SER A 50 -1.69 5.92 3.35
C SER A 50 -2.90 6.66 3.92
N THR A 51 -4.10 6.07 3.95
CA THR A 51 -5.28 6.71 4.55
C THR A 51 -5.55 6.25 5.99
N SER A 52 -4.78 5.29 6.50
CA SER A 52 -4.96 4.75 7.85
C SER A 52 -4.60 5.70 9.00
N ASP A 53 -3.93 6.82 8.71
CA ASP A 53 -3.60 7.87 9.68
C ASP A 53 -3.70 9.25 8.99
N HIS A 54 -4.72 10.03 9.34
CA HIS A 54 -4.92 11.36 8.77
C HIS A 54 -3.80 12.34 9.08
N LYS A 55 -3.05 12.15 10.18
CA LYS A 55 -1.92 13.01 10.53
C LYS A 55 -0.68 12.68 9.72
N PHE A 56 -0.58 11.45 9.22
CA PHE A 56 0.55 10.96 8.45
C PHE A 56 0.06 10.13 7.25
N PRO A 57 -0.40 10.79 6.17
CA PRO A 57 -1.12 10.12 5.11
C PRO A 57 -0.19 9.44 4.08
N PHE A 58 0.74 8.61 4.56
CA PHE A 58 1.76 7.96 3.75
C PHE A 58 1.88 6.47 4.10
N CYS A 59 2.03 5.65 3.07
CA CYS A 59 2.48 4.28 3.17
C CYS A 59 4.00 4.25 3.30
N ILE A 60 4.48 3.85 4.48
CA ILE A 60 5.90 3.63 4.79
C ILE A 60 6.27 2.14 4.83
N MET A 61 5.36 1.27 4.40
CA MET A 61 5.64 -0.15 4.31
C MET A 61 6.76 -0.41 3.31
N SER A 62 7.71 -1.27 3.69
CA SER A 62 8.79 -1.64 2.79
C SER A 62 8.26 -2.44 1.60
N LYS A 63 9.00 -2.43 0.48
CA LYS A 63 8.63 -3.23 -0.70
C LYS A 63 8.66 -4.74 -0.40
N GLU A 64 9.50 -5.16 0.54
CA GLU A 64 9.58 -6.55 1.01
C GLU A 64 8.30 -6.92 1.78
N ASP A 65 7.90 -6.11 2.75
CA ASP A 65 6.69 -6.36 3.53
C ASP A 65 5.42 -6.38 2.66
N LEU A 66 5.36 -5.52 1.62
CA LEU A 66 4.28 -5.53 0.62
C LEU A 66 4.29 -6.82 -0.21
N ALA A 67 5.47 -7.27 -0.63
CA ALA A 67 5.64 -8.50 -1.42
C ALA A 67 5.19 -9.73 -0.62
N ASP A 68 5.64 -9.84 0.63
CA ASP A 68 5.25 -10.90 1.56
C ASP A 68 3.74 -10.91 1.82
N PHE A 69 3.15 -9.74 2.07
CA PHE A 69 1.72 -9.62 2.33
C PHE A 69 0.88 -10.05 1.12
N LEU A 70 1.25 -9.59 -0.08
CA LEU A 70 0.53 -9.87 -1.32
C LEU A 70 0.90 -11.23 -1.93
N MET A 71 1.84 -11.96 -1.34
CA MET A 71 2.37 -13.23 -1.84
C MET A 71 2.87 -13.15 -3.28
N ILE A 72 3.56 -12.05 -3.61
CA ILE A 72 4.15 -11.80 -4.93
C ILE A 72 5.65 -11.52 -4.80
N SER A 73 6.38 -11.60 -5.91
CA SER A 73 7.81 -11.26 -5.88
C SER A 73 8.02 -9.77 -5.61
N ARG A 74 9.12 -9.43 -4.92
CA ARG A 74 9.57 -8.04 -4.75
C ARG A 74 9.75 -7.32 -6.09
N ARG A 75 10.20 -8.02 -7.13
CA ARG A 75 10.31 -7.48 -8.50
C ARG A 75 8.95 -7.07 -9.05
N THR A 76 7.91 -7.86 -8.78
CA THR A 76 6.53 -7.54 -9.17
C THR A 76 6.06 -6.27 -8.46
N VAL A 77 6.32 -6.11 -7.17
CA VAL A 77 6.02 -4.87 -6.42
C VAL A 77 6.75 -3.69 -7.04
N PHE A 78 8.04 -3.83 -7.34
CA PHE A 78 8.82 -2.75 -7.95
C PHE A 78 8.22 -2.29 -9.29
N ARG A 79 7.94 -3.23 -10.19
CA ARG A 79 7.30 -2.91 -11.48
C ARG A 79 5.94 -2.26 -11.31
N ALA A 80 5.11 -2.77 -10.40
CA ALA A 80 3.79 -2.21 -10.11
C ALA A 80 3.90 -0.76 -9.58
N LEU A 81 4.90 -0.47 -8.75
CA LEU A 81 5.13 0.89 -8.25
C LEU A 81 5.63 1.86 -9.31
N ASP A 82 6.36 1.38 -10.32
CA ASP A 82 6.83 2.24 -11.41
C ASP A 82 5.67 2.54 -12.37
N GLU A 83 4.93 1.49 -12.77
CA GLU A 83 3.69 1.60 -13.56
C GLU A 83 2.67 2.53 -12.90
N ALA A 84 2.44 2.38 -11.59
CA ALA A 84 1.49 3.21 -10.86
C ALA A 84 1.90 4.69 -10.77
N VAL A 85 3.19 4.99 -10.75
CA VAL A 85 3.69 6.38 -10.79
C VAL A 85 3.56 6.95 -12.20
N GLU A 86 3.92 6.18 -13.22
CA GLU A 86 3.79 6.59 -14.62
C GLU A 86 2.33 6.90 -14.99
N LEU A 87 1.39 6.12 -14.43
CA LEU A 87 -0.05 6.32 -14.62
C LEU A 87 -0.66 7.39 -13.69
N ASP A 88 0.14 8.07 -12.86
CA ASP A 88 -0.32 9.07 -11.89
C ASP A 88 -1.38 8.52 -10.92
N LEU A 89 -1.25 7.26 -10.51
CA LEU A 89 -2.14 6.60 -9.54
C LEU A 89 -1.58 6.64 -8.11
N ILE A 90 -0.26 6.73 -8.00
CA ILE A 90 0.45 6.97 -6.73
C ILE A 90 1.52 8.04 -6.92
N GLU A 91 1.85 8.73 -5.83
CA GLU A 91 2.98 9.67 -5.75
C GLU A 91 4.08 9.14 -4.81
N ARG A 92 5.33 9.52 -5.10
CA ARG A 92 6.50 9.23 -4.28
C ARG A 92 6.97 10.50 -3.60
N SER A 93 7.22 10.42 -2.30
CA SER A 93 7.83 11.50 -1.52
C SER A 93 8.93 10.96 -0.61
N GLU A 94 9.71 11.84 0.00
CA GLU A 94 10.67 11.47 1.04
C GLU A 94 10.00 10.77 2.25
N ARG A 95 8.71 11.03 2.47
CA ARG A 95 7.94 10.46 3.58
C ARG A 95 7.33 9.09 3.28
N GLY A 96 7.28 8.69 2.01
CA GLY A 96 6.67 7.43 1.58
C GLY A 96 5.78 7.56 0.35
N LEU A 97 4.92 6.57 0.16
CA LEU A 97 4.01 6.45 -0.99
C LEU A 97 2.60 6.91 -0.61
N ARG A 98 1.87 7.50 -1.55
CA ARG A 98 0.47 7.88 -1.34
C ARG A 98 -0.34 7.69 -2.62
N ALA A 99 -1.60 7.32 -2.50
CA ALA A 99 -2.51 7.31 -3.64
C ALA A 99 -2.89 8.73 -4.06
N THR A 100 -2.92 9.00 -5.36
CA THR A 100 -3.31 10.30 -5.90
C THR A 100 -4.84 10.46 -5.88
N GLU A 101 -5.30 11.70 -6.07
CA GLU A 101 -6.72 12.00 -6.25
C GLU A 101 -7.33 11.23 -7.44
N LYS A 102 -6.54 10.99 -8.50
CA LYS A 102 -6.95 10.20 -9.66
C LYS A 102 -7.35 8.78 -9.27
N TRP A 103 -6.55 8.12 -8.43
CA TRP A 103 -6.89 6.81 -7.89
C TRP A 103 -8.15 6.87 -7.02
N ILE A 104 -8.19 7.79 -6.06
CA ILE A 104 -9.29 7.92 -5.09
C ILE A 104 -10.64 8.13 -5.79
N ARG A 105 -10.68 9.00 -6.80
CA ARG A 105 -11.88 9.20 -7.64
C ARG A 105 -12.27 8.00 -8.47
N SER A 106 -11.31 7.14 -8.78
CA SER A 106 -11.59 5.93 -9.54
C SER A 106 -12.23 4.85 -8.66
N VAL A 107 -11.90 4.78 -7.36
CA VAL A 107 -12.27 3.64 -6.50
C VAL A 107 -13.18 3.97 -5.30
N GLU A 108 -13.25 5.22 -4.85
CA GLU A 108 -14.04 5.62 -3.68
C GLU A 108 -15.09 6.70 -3.98
N ILE A 109 -14.74 7.69 -4.80
CA ILE A 109 -15.58 8.88 -5.01
C ILE A 109 -16.22 8.82 -6.39
N TYR A 110 -17.55 8.66 -6.45
CA TYR A 110 -18.31 8.85 -7.68
C TYR A 110 -19.00 10.23 -7.65
N SER A 111 -19.06 10.91 -8.80
CA SER A 111 -19.85 12.13 -8.92
C SER A 111 -21.33 11.80 -8.97
N ILE A 112 -22.11 12.27 -8.02
CA ILE A 112 -23.57 12.31 -8.16
C ILE A 112 -23.87 13.53 -9.04
N GLY A 113 -24.25 13.29 -10.29
CA GLY A 113 -24.73 14.38 -11.15
C GLY A 113 -26.00 14.96 -10.55
N THR A 114 -25.97 16.24 -10.14
CA THR A 114 -27.19 17.00 -9.89
C THR A 114 -27.88 17.20 -11.23
N ARG A 115 -29.05 16.55 -11.40
CA ARG A 115 -29.99 16.86 -12.49
C ARG A 115 -30.52 18.27 -12.36
#